data_AF-A0A5E7HY32-F1
#
_entry.id   AF-A0A5E7HY32-F1
#
_cell.length_a   1.000
_cell.length_b   1.000
_cell.length_c   1.000
_cell.angle_alpha   90.00
_cell.angle_beta   90.00
_cell.angle_gamma   90.00
#
_symmetry.space_group_name_H-M   'P 1'
#
loop_
_entity.id
_entity.type
_entity.pdbx_description
1 polymer ?
#
loop_
_entity_poly.entity_id
_entity_poly.type
_entity_poly.pdbx_seq_one_letter_code
_entity_poly.pdbx_strand_id
1 'polypeptide(L)'
;MDEEQKALNKQLIDAVNAHGSDLQNLNCVIAGLASQLASVAGKDGIEAARVFALQVAEGMPKNGPVRPNAKTISDFFTGHK
;
A
#
# COMPACT_ATOMS: atom_id res chain seq x y z
N MET A 1 -4.51 32.48 -16.39
CA MET A 1 -4.08 31.83 -15.14
C MET A 1 -3.01 32.73 -14.54
N ASP A 2 -3.30 33.32 -13.39
CA ASP A 2 -2.33 34.15 -12.66
C ASP A 2 -1.15 33.30 -12.13
N GLU A 3 -0.06 33.96 -11.76
CA GLU A 3 1.17 33.30 -11.30
C GLU A 3 0.98 32.55 -9.98
N GLU A 4 0.03 32.98 -9.14
CA GLU A 4 -0.32 32.33 -7.89
C GLU A 4 -0.97 30.96 -8.14
N GLN A 5 -1.93 30.88 -9.07
CA GLN A 5 -2.55 29.62 -9.47
C GLN A 5 -1.54 28.66 -10.10
N LYS A 6 -0.56 29.16 -10.87
CA LYS A 6 0.52 28.32 -11.41
C LYS A 6 1.41 27.75 -10.30
N ALA A 7 1.77 28.57 -9.31
CA ALA A 7 2.56 28.13 -8.17
C ALA A 7 1.81 27.07 -7.34
N LEU A 8 0.53 27.30 -7.07
CA LEU A 8 -0.33 26.34 -6.36
C LEU A 8 -0.45 25.02 -7.14
N ASN A 9 -0.70 25.08 -8.45
CA ASN A 9 -0.79 23.87 -9.28
C ASN A 9 0.52 23.08 -9.26
N LYS A 10 1.67 23.77 -9.29
CA LYS A 10 2.98 23.11 -9.19
C LYS A 10 3.16 22.42 -7.84
N GLN A 11 2.83 23.08 -6.73
CA GLN A 11 2.91 22.49 -5.40
C GLN A 11 2.02 21.24 -5.27
N LEU A 12 0.82 21.28 -5.85
CA LEU A 12 -0.08 20.12 -5.88
C LEU A 12 0.52 18.95 -6.67
N ILE A 13 1.09 19.23 -7.84
CA ILE A 13 1.75 18.20 -8.67
C ILE A 13 2.94 17.60 -7.92
N ASP A 14 3.79 18.43 -7.31
CA ASP A 14 4.97 17.98 -6.57
C ASP A 14 4.56 17.11 -5.37
N ALA A 15 3.51 17.49 -4.63
CA ALA A 15 2.97 16.70 -3.53
C ALA A 15 2.40 15.35 -3.98
N VAL A 16 1.62 15.33 -5.07
CA VAL A 16 1.08 14.09 -5.65
C VAL A 16 2.20 13.17 -6.13
N ASN A 17 3.23 13.72 -6.79
CA ASN A 17 4.38 12.95 -7.25
C ASN A 17 5.19 12.38 -6.09
N ALA A 18 5.42 13.17 -5.03
CA ALA A 18 6.09 12.70 -3.82
C ALA A 18 5.34 11.52 -3.18
N HIS A 19 4.02 11.66 -2.98
CA HIS A 19 3.19 10.56 -2.48
C HIS A 19 3.18 9.35 -3.42
N GLY A 20 3.19 9.55 -4.73
CA GLY A 20 3.33 8.48 -5.72
C GLY A 20 4.66 7.71 -5.55
N SER A 21 5.76 8.43 -5.29
CA SER A 21 7.06 7.81 -5.01
C SER A 21 7.07 7.06 -3.67
N ASP A 22 6.46 7.62 -2.64
CA ASP A 22 6.37 6.97 -1.32
C ASP A 22 5.61 5.65 -1.42
N LEU A 23 4.48 5.62 -2.14
CA LEU A 23 3.71 4.40 -2.38
C LEU A 23 4.51 3.34 -3.15
N GLN A 24 5.28 3.75 -4.16
CA GLN A 24 6.16 2.83 -4.89
C GLN A 24 7.26 2.26 -3.99
N ASN A 25 7.89 3.10 -3.17
CA ASN A 25 8.90 2.67 -2.21
C ASN A 25 8.34 1.67 -1.20
N LEU A 26 7.16 1.96 -0.63
CA LEU A 26 6.48 1.03 0.28
C LEU A 26 6.15 -0.29 -0.40
N ASN A 27 5.69 -0.27 -1.65
CA ASN A 27 5.41 -1.49 -2.41
C ASN A 27 6.66 -2.36 -2.60
N CYS A 28 7.81 -1.74 -2.93
CA CYS A 28 9.08 -2.45 -3.04
C CYS A 28 9.51 -3.09 -1.71
N VAL A 29 9.42 -2.35 -0.59
CA VAL A 29 9.75 -2.86 0.74
C VAL A 29 8.86 -4.03 1.12
N ILE A 30 7.54 -3.89 0.95
CA ILE A 30 6.56 -4.93 1.31
C ILE A 30 6.75 -6.17 0.43
N ALA A 31 7.00 -6.02 -0.87
CA ALA A 31 7.28 -7.14 -1.76
C ALA A 31 8.57 -7.92 -1.36
N GLY A 32 9.63 -7.21 -0.96
CA GLY A 32 10.86 -7.82 -0.45
C GLY A 32 10.62 -8.60 0.85
N LEU A 33 9.88 -8.02 1.79
CA LEU A 33 9.50 -8.68 3.04
C LEU A 33 8.62 -9.91 2.80
N ALA A 34 7.63 -9.82 1.90
CA ALA A 34 6.78 -10.94 1.54
C ALA A 34 7.58 -12.07 0.89
N SER A 35 8.52 -11.76 -0.01
CA SER A 35 9.42 -12.75 -0.59
C SER A 35 10.29 -13.44 0.46
N GLN A 36 10.82 -12.70 1.43
CA GLN A 36 11.60 -13.28 2.53
C GLN A 36 10.73 -14.11 3.48
N LEU A 37 9.49 -13.70 3.72
CA LEU A 37 8.55 -14.49 4.52
C LEU A 37 8.21 -15.82 3.84
N ALA A 38 7.99 -15.80 2.53
CA ALA A 38 7.75 -17.00 1.74
C ALA A 38 8.95 -17.97 1.80
N SER A 39 10.18 -17.45 1.77
CA SER A 39 11.40 -18.28 1.82
C SER A 39 11.64 -18.94 3.18
N VAL A 40 11.22 -18.31 4.27
CA VAL A 40 11.46 -18.81 5.64
C VAL A 40 10.27 -19.62 6.18
N ALA A 41 9.05 -19.12 5.99
CA ALA A 41 7.84 -19.68 6.61
C ALA A 41 6.92 -20.41 5.61
N GLY A 42 7.22 -20.34 4.31
CA GLY A 42 6.44 -20.98 3.26
C GLY A 42 5.01 -20.42 3.17
N LYS A 43 4.12 -21.24 2.58
CA LYS A 43 2.73 -20.84 2.29
C LYS A 43 1.92 -20.52 3.53
N ASP A 44 2.13 -21.25 4.62
CA ASP A 44 1.37 -21.06 5.86
C ASP A 44 1.71 -19.71 6.51
N GLY A 45 2.98 -19.29 6.46
CA GLY A 45 3.40 -17.97 6.93
C GLY A 45 2.81 -16.82 6.10
N ILE A 46 2.78 -16.98 4.77
CA ILE A 46 2.14 -16.02 3.85
C ILE A 46 0.64 -15.90 4.12
N GLU A 47 -0.04 -17.03 4.34
CA GLU A 47 -1.47 -17.02 4.65
C GLU A 47 -1.77 -16.39 6.02
N ALA A 48 -0.95 -16.67 7.04
CA ALA A 48 -1.06 -16.03 8.34
C ALA A 48 -0.89 -14.50 8.25
N ALA A 49 0.09 -14.03 7.47
CA ALA A 49 0.30 -12.61 7.22
C ALA A 49 -0.89 -11.97 6.48
N ARG A 50 -1.48 -12.66 5.49
CA ARG A 50 -2.68 -12.21 4.79
C ARG A 50 -3.86 -12.03 5.74
N VAL A 51 -4.13 -13.02 6.60
CA VAL A 51 -5.22 -12.96 7.59
C VAL A 51 -5.00 -11.80 8.56
N PHE A 52 -3.78 -11.64 9.08
CA PHE A 52 -3.47 -10.52 9.97
C PHE A 52 -3.66 -9.15 9.29
N ALA A 53 -3.22 -9.00 8.04
CA ALA A 53 -3.41 -7.76 7.27
C ALA A 53 -4.90 -7.42 7.09
N LEU A 54 -5.76 -8.43 6.88
CA LEU A 54 -7.21 -8.23 6.81
C LEU A 54 -7.82 -7.81 8.15
N GLN A 55 -7.37 -8.40 9.26
CA GLN A 55 -7.81 -7.99 10.60
C GLN A 55 -7.45 -6.53 10.90
N VAL A 56 -6.23 -6.12 10.54
CA VAL A 56 -5.79 -4.72 10.68
C VAL A 56 -6.66 -3.81 9.81
N ALA A 57 -6.96 -4.21 8.57
CA ALA A 57 -7.83 -3.46 7.67
C ALA A 57 -9.26 -3.30 8.21
N GLU A 58 -9.80 -4.32 8.88
CA GLU A 58 -11.13 -4.27 9.50
C GLU A 58 -11.21 -3.27 10.67
N GLY A 59 -10.10 -3.09 11.39
CA GLY A 59 -9.97 -2.14 12.49
C GLY A 59 -9.77 -0.68 12.06
N MET A 60 -9.54 -0.40 10.76
CA MET A 60 -9.36 0.96 10.28
C MET A 60 -10.69 1.73 10.21
N PRO A 61 -10.67 3.07 10.40
CA PRO A 61 -11.86 3.92 10.29
C PRO A 61 -12.56 3.75 8.94
N LYS A 62 -13.88 3.50 8.98
CA LYS A 62 -14.69 3.23 7.78
C LYS A 62 -15.37 4.46 7.19
N ASN A 63 -15.26 5.60 7.87
CA ASN A 63 -15.95 6.86 7.55
C ASN A 63 -15.08 7.87 6.79
N GLY A 64 -13.94 7.46 6.24
CA GLY A 64 -13.07 8.30 5.42
C GLY A 64 -13.30 8.15 3.91
N PRO A 65 -12.78 9.09 3.08
CA PRO A 65 -12.84 9.01 1.62
C PRO A 65 -11.96 7.88 1.05
N VAL A 66 -11.07 7.31 1.87
CA VAL A 66 -10.17 6.22 1.50
C VAL A 66 -10.24 5.13 2.55
N ARG A 67 -10.23 3.87 2.12
CA ARG A 67 -10.28 2.70 3.00
C ARG A 67 -9.47 1.54 2.42
N PRO A 68 -8.98 0.62 3.26
CA PRO A 68 -8.36 -0.61 2.79
C PRO A 68 -9.29 -1.41 1.87
N ASN A 69 -8.71 -2.03 0.84
CA ASN A 69 -9.43 -2.93 -0.05
C ASN A 69 -9.03 -4.38 0.25
N ALA A 70 -9.94 -5.13 0.87
CA ALA A 70 -9.70 -6.52 1.27
C ALA A 70 -9.31 -7.44 0.09
N LYS A 71 -9.84 -7.18 -1.11
CA LYS A 71 -9.49 -7.92 -2.31
C LYS A 71 -8.05 -7.62 -2.72
N THR A 72 -7.68 -6.34 -2.81
CA THR A 72 -6.30 -5.93 -3.16
C THR A 72 -5.28 -6.46 -2.15
N ILE A 73 -5.62 -6.44 -0.85
CA ILE A 73 -4.78 -7.04 0.20
C ILE A 73 -4.62 -8.53 -0.06
N SER A 74 -5.71 -9.26 -0.31
CA SER A 74 -5.62 -10.70 -0.56
C SER A 74 -4.82 -11.02 -1.83
N ASP A 75 -5.07 -10.29 -2.92
CA ASP A 75 -4.38 -10.47 -4.20
C ASP A 75 -2.86 -10.30 -4.05
N PHE A 76 -2.39 -9.33 -3.26
CA PHE A 76 -0.96 -9.12 -2.98
C PHE A 76 -0.28 -10.41 -2.50
N PHE A 77 -0.87 -11.10 -1.51
CA PHE A 77 -0.29 -12.32 -0.95
C PHE A 77 -0.38 -13.55 -1.88
N THR A 78 -1.28 -13.55 -2.88
CA THR A 78 -1.37 -14.67 -3.84
C THR A 78 -0.21 -14.75 -4.84
N GLY A 79 0.49 -13.64 -5.05
CA GLY A 79 1.63 -13.54 -5.98
C GLY A 79 2.98 -14.03 -5.41
N HIS A 80 3.07 -14.21 -4.08
CA HIS A 80 4.30 -14.59 -3.38
C HIS A 80 4.33 -16.09 -3.05
N LYS A 81 4.25 -16.93 -4.09
CA LYS A 81 4.29 -18.40 -3.99
C LYS A 81 5.71 -18.96 -3.92
#